data_AF-A0A0P1A5Y3-F1
#
_entry.id   AF-A0A0P1A5Y3-F1
#
_cell.length_a   1.000
_cell.length_b   1.000
_cell.length_c   1.000
_cell.angle_alpha   90.00
_cell.angle_beta   90.00
_cell.angle_gamma   90.00
#
_symmetry.space_group_name_H-M   'P 1'
#
loop_
_entity.id
_entity.type
_entity.pdbx_description
1 polymer ?
#
loop_
_entity_poly.entity_id
_entity_poly.type
_entity_poly.pdbx_seq_one_letter_code
_entity_poly.pdbx_strand_id
1 'polypeptide(L)'
;MLTADIALLHDESYLKISKEFAADQSALDDAFSRAWYKLTSRDMGPVSRCRGNDVPPAQPFQNPLPPTPAILPNFEAVRADIRNLLHKSMGNLESDKSSDGAAYNGGLFVHAAWQCASTFRITDYAGGCNGAKIRFAPQKDWPINAGVDKIIAVLEQL
;
A
#
# COMPACT_ATOMS: atom_id res chain seq x y z
N MET A 1 17.35 -23.34 30.09
CA MET A 1 16.33 -22.44 29.52
C MET A 1 16.77 -21.02 29.76
N LEU A 2 16.73 -20.19 28.73
CA LEU A 2 16.94 -18.75 28.80
C LEU A 2 15.72 -18.07 29.43
N THR A 3 15.88 -16.82 29.86
CA THR A 3 14.77 -16.00 30.37
C THR A 3 13.64 -15.89 29.34
N ALA A 4 13.95 -15.83 28.04
CA ALA A 4 12.96 -15.81 26.97
C ALA A 4 12.14 -17.11 26.91
N ASP A 5 12.77 -18.27 27.10
CA ASP A 5 12.06 -19.57 27.12
C ASP A 5 11.14 -19.67 28.34
N ILE A 6 11.62 -19.19 29.49
CA ILE A 6 10.86 -19.17 30.74
C ILE A 6 9.65 -18.24 30.63
N ALA A 7 9.77 -17.12 29.92
CA ALA A 7 8.65 -16.20 29.69
C ALA A 7 7.47 -16.86 28.97
N LEU A 8 7.72 -17.83 28.08
CA LEU A 8 6.66 -18.59 27.39
C LEU A 8 5.79 -19.43 28.35
N LEU A 9 6.29 -19.73 29.55
CA LEU A 9 5.57 -20.48 30.58
C LEU A 9 4.84 -19.59 31.59
N HIS A 10 5.35 -18.39 31.86
CA HIS A 10 4.86 -17.53 32.93
C HIS A 10 3.93 -16.40 32.46
N ASP A 11 4.07 -15.92 31.22
CA ASP A 11 3.09 -14.99 30.65
C ASP A 11 1.81 -15.75 30.26
N GLU A 12 0.65 -15.25 30.69
CA GLU A 12 -0.63 -15.93 30.47
C GLU A 12 -0.96 -16.10 28.98
N SER A 13 -0.60 -15.10 28.15
CA SER A 13 -0.90 -15.13 26.72
C SER A 13 0.01 -16.11 25.98
N TYR A 14 1.30 -16.17 26.32
CA TYR A 14 2.23 -17.14 25.75
C TYR A 14 1.97 -18.56 26.24
N LEU A 15 1.67 -18.74 27.53
CA LEU A 15 1.39 -20.06 28.10
C LEU A 15 0.21 -20.73 27.40
N LYS A 16 -0.82 -19.97 27.02
CA LYS A 16 -1.96 -20.50 26.25
C LYS A 16 -1.51 -21.08 24.90
N ILE A 17 -0.68 -20.34 24.17
CA ILE A 17 -0.13 -20.77 22.87
C ILE A 17 0.83 -21.95 23.04
N SER A 18 1.69 -21.92 24.06
CA SER A 18 2.61 -23.03 24.35
C SER A 18 1.87 -24.32 24.70
N LYS A 19 0.75 -24.24 25.44
CA LYS A 19 -0.09 -25.40 25.73
C LYS A 19 -0.80 -25.92 24.49
N GLU A 20 -1.27 -25.04 23.60
CA GLU A 20 -1.84 -25.43 22.31
C GLU A 20 -0.83 -26.21 21.48
N PHE A 21 0.37 -25.68 21.29
CA PHE A 21 1.44 -26.33 20.53
C PHE A 21 1.98 -27.61 21.19
N ALA A 22 1.96 -27.68 22.53
CA ALA A 22 2.30 -28.91 23.23
C ALA A 22 1.25 -30.02 23.04
N ALA A 23 -0.01 -29.65 22.80
CA ALA A 23 -1.11 -30.59 22.55
C ALA A 23 -1.28 -30.93 21.06
N ASP A 24 -0.89 -30.04 20.16
CA ASP A 24 -1.01 -30.18 18.70
C ASP A 24 0.27 -29.75 17.99
N GLN A 25 1.08 -30.73 17.61
CA GLN A 25 2.31 -30.51 16.85
C GLN A 25 2.04 -29.92 15.45
N SER A 26 0.90 -30.25 14.83
CA SER A 26 0.58 -29.75 13.49
C SER A 26 0.27 -28.25 13.49
N ALA A 27 -0.36 -27.76 14.56
CA ALA A 27 -0.56 -26.33 14.77
C ALA A 27 0.76 -25.58 14.92
N LEU A 28 1.73 -26.18 15.64
CA LEU A 28 3.09 -25.62 15.75
C LEU A 28 3.79 -25.58 14.39
N ASP A 29 3.75 -26.67 13.64
CA ASP A 29 4.43 -26.79 12.35
C ASP A 29 3.88 -25.78 11.32
N ASP A 30 2.55 -25.62 11.22
CA ASP A 30 1.93 -24.62 10.34
C ASP A 30 2.26 -23.18 10.79
N ALA A 31 2.12 -22.87 12.08
CA ALA A 31 2.41 -21.53 12.61
C ALA A 31 3.90 -21.16 12.44
N PHE A 32 4.80 -22.09 12.79
CA PHE A 32 6.24 -21.87 12.69
C PHE A 32 6.69 -21.71 11.23
N SER A 33 6.21 -22.57 10.32
CA SER A 33 6.57 -22.47 8.89
C SER A 33 6.14 -21.14 8.28
N ARG A 34 4.92 -20.66 8.59
CA ARG A 34 4.43 -19.33 8.14
C ARG A 34 5.23 -18.19 8.76
N ALA A 35 5.52 -18.27 10.06
CA ALA A 35 6.28 -17.26 10.78
C ALA A 35 7.72 -17.17 10.26
N TRP A 36 8.36 -18.31 10.00
CA TRP A 36 9.71 -18.39 9.44
C TRP A 36 9.78 -17.84 8.02
N TYR A 37 8.82 -18.21 7.15
CA TYR A 37 8.73 -17.64 5.81
C TYR A 37 8.57 -16.12 5.87
N LYS A 38 7.66 -15.61 6.71
CA LYS A 38 7.48 -14.16 6.91
C LYS A 38 8.76 -13.50 7.44
N LEU A 39 9.42 -14.07 8.44
CA LEU A 39 10.65 -13.53 9.02
C LEU A 39 11.74 -13.33 7.96
N THR A 40 11.91 -14.31 7.08
CA THR A 40 12.98 -14.36 6.07
C THR A 40 12.63 -13.65 4.77
N SER A 41 11.39 -13.17 4.59
CA SER A 41 10.95 -12.52 3.35
C SER A 41 10.17 -11.21 3.54
N ARG A 42 9.95 -10.76 4.78
CA ARG A 42 9.14 -9.54 5.09
C ARG A 42 9.65 -8.27 4.42
N ASP A 43 10.94 -8.20 4.10
CA ASP A 43 11.64 -7.07 3.50
C ASP A 43 11.86 -7.23 1.98
N MET A 44 11.33 -8.29 1.37
CA MET A 44 11.36 -8.49 -0.07
C MET A 44 10.27 -7.70 -0.82
N GLY A 45 9.30 -7.13 -0.12
CA GLY A 45 8.19 -6.39 -0.72
C GLY A 45 7.15 -7.28 -1.41
N PRO A 46 6.57 -6.85 -2.56
CA PRO A 46 5.51 -7.59 -3.23
C PRO A 46 6.00 -8.92 -3.82
N VAL A 47 5.10 -9.90 -3.89
CA VAL A 47 5.39 -11.27 -4.40
C VAL A 47 6.02 -11.29 -5.79
N SER A 48 5.79 -10.28 -6.62
CA SER A 48 6.38 -10.14 -7.96
C SER A 48 7.92 -10.03 -7.95
N ARG A 49 8.52 -9.73 -6.79
CA ARG A 49 9.98 -9.71 -6.60
C ARG A 49 10.55 -11.06 -6.20
N CYS A 50 9.74 -11.98 -5.68
CA CYS A 50 10.17 -13.33 -5.31
C CYS A 50 10.45 -14.15 -6.59
N ARG A 51 11.53 -14.93 -6.61
CA ARG A 51 11.99 -15.72 -7.76
C ARG A 51 12.28 -17.16 -7.31
N GLY A 52 12.16 -18.11 -8.24
CA GLY A 52 12.40 -19.53 -7.99
C GLY A 52 11.15 -20.38 -8.16
N ASN A 53 11.31 -21.69 -8.06
CA ASN A 53 10.23 -22.67 -8.26
C ASN A 53 9.39 -22.89 -6.99
N ASP A 54 9.94 -22.54 -5.82
CA ASP A 54 9.33 -22.78 -4.50
C ASP A 54 8.75 -21.50 -3.88
N VAL A 55 8.33 -20.53 -4.70
CA VAL A 55 7.68 -19.31 -4.21
C VAL A 55 6.23 -19.63 -3.85
N PRO A 56 5.84 -19.51 -2.57
CA PRO A 56 4.45 -19.77 -2.19
C PRO A 56 3.52 -18.68 -2.75
N PRO A 57 2.20 -18.91 -2.73
CA PRO A 57 1.22 -17.88 -3.08
C PRO A 57 1.42 -16.59 -2.27
N ALA A 58 0.95 -15.47 -2.83
CA ALA A 58 1.10 -14.16 -2.21
C ALA A 58 0.52 -14.12 -0.79
N GLN A 59 1.33 -13.70 0.17
CA GLN A 59 0.94 -13.62 1.59
C GLN A 59 0.40 -12.23 1.95
N PRO A 60 -0.46 -12.10 2.98
CA PRO A 60 -1.04 -10.80 3.36
C PRO A 60 -0.01 -9.71 3.66
N PHE A 61 1.13 -10.06 4.28
CA PHE A 61 2.19 -9.09 4.60
C PHE A 61 2.91 -8.53 3.36
N GLN A 62 2.81 -9.22 2.21
CA GLN A 62 3.35 -8.78 0.94
C GLN A 62 2.43 -7.78 0.22
N ASN A 63 1.29 -7.43 0.83
CA ASN A 63 0.32 -6.47 0.29
C ASN A 63 -0.07 -6.76 -1.17
N PRO A 64 -0.61 -7.94 -1.47
CA PRO A 64 -0.92 -8.34 -2.85
C PRO A 64 -1.88 -7.34 -3.51
N LEU A 65 -1.61 -7.05 -4.77
CA LEU A 65 -2.47 -6.23 -5.62
C LEU A 65 -3.30 -7.13 -6.54
N PRO A 66 -4.48 -6.68 -7.00
CA PRO A 66 -5.22 -7.38 -8.03
C PRO A 66 -4.36 -7.56 -9.30
N PRO A 67 -4.66 -8.57 -10.13
CA PRO A 67 -3.94 -8.80 -11.36
C PRO A 67 -4.04 -7.58 -12.29
N THR A 68 -2.98 -7.33 -13.05
CA THR A 68 -2.99 -6.30 -14.09
C THR A 68 -4.13 -6.57 -15.07
N PRO A 69 -4.94 -5.55 -15.43
CA PRO A 69 -5.97 -5.71 -16.45
C PRO A 69 -5.40 -6.21 -17.76
N ALA A 70 -6.12 -7.12 -18.43
CA ALA A 70 -5.69 -7.68 -19.72
C ALA A 70 -5.67 -6.64 -20.85
N ILE A 71 -6.52 -5.60 -20.73
CA ILE A 71 -6.58 -4.48 -21.66
C ILE A 71 -6.07 -3.25 -20.90
N LEU A 72 -4.98 -2.68 -21.39
CA LEU A 72 -4.43 -1.44 -20.85
C LEU A 72 -5.24 -0.24 -21.36
N PRO A 73 -5.36 0.83 -20.57
CA PRO A 73 -6.03 2.05 -21.02
C PRO A 73 -5.28 2.70 -22.18
N ASN A 74 -6.00 3.47 -23.00
CA ASN A 74 -5.36 4.34 -23.98
C ASN A 74 -4.67 5.50 -23.27
N PHE A 75 -3.36 5.41 -23.11
CA PHE A 75 -2.57 6.40 -22.38
C PHE A 75 -2.61 7.80 -23.00
N GLU A 76 -2.78 7.93 -24.32
CA GLU A 76 -2.91 9.25 -24.95
C GLU A 76 -4.27 9.89 -24.66
N ALA A 77 -5.34 9.10 -24.63
CA ALA A 77 -6.66 9.58 -24.21
C ALA A 77 -6.65 10.05 -22.75
N VAL A 78 -6.13 9.19 -21.84
CA VAL A 78 -5.99 9.54 -20.41
C VAL A 78 -5.15 10.80 -20.23
N ARG A 79 -4.05 10.94 -21.00
CA ARG A 79 -3.22 12.15 -20.94
C ARG A 79 -4.00 13.39 -21.42
N ALA A 80 -4.82 13.27 -22.46
CA ALA A 80 -5.65 14.37 -22.93
C ALA A 80 -6.70 14.78 -21.87
N ASP A 81 -7.35 13.82 -21.23
CA ASP A 81 -8.33 14.06 -20.17
C ASP A 81 -7.70 14.76 -18.96
N ILE A 82 -6.52 14.29 -18.53
CA ILE A 82 -5.76 14.95 -17.44
C ILE A 82 -5.38 16.38 -17.83
N ARG A 83 -4.90 16.63 -19.06
CA ARG A 83 -4.58 17.99 -19.53
C ARG A 83 -5.81 18.91 -19.48
N ASN A 84 -6.97 18.40 -19.88
CA ASN A 84 -8.21 19.17 -19.81
C ASN A 84 -8.58 19.51 -18.36
N LEU A 85 -8.45 18.56 -17.43
CA LEU A 85 -8.69 18.80 -16.01
C LEU A 85 -7.71 19.81 -15.41
N LEU A 86 -6.46 19.88 -15.87
CA LEU A 86 -5.51 20.88 -15.40
C LEU A 86 -5.99 22.31 -15.65
N HIS A 87 -6.80 22.56 -16.68
CA HIS A 87 -7.33 23.91 -17.00
C HIS A 87 -8.78 24.15 -16.54
N LYS A 88 -9.38 23.22 -15.81
CA LYS A 88 -10.76 23.33 -15.33
C LYS A 88 -10.80 23.75 -13.86
N SER A 89 -11.59 24.76 -13.52
CA SER A 89 -11.79 25.12 -12.11
C SER A 89 -12.38 23.95 -11.32
N MET A 90 -11.68 23.53 -10.25
CA MET A 90 -12.11 22.43 -9.39
C MET A 90 -12.84 23.02 -8.19
N GLY A 91 -14.13 23.37 -8.36
CA GLY A 91 -14.90 24.27 -7.48
C GLY A 91 -14.63 24.26 -5.96
N ASN A 92 -14.35 23.10 -5.34
CA ASN A 92 -14.14 22.95 -3.89
C ASN A 92 -12.66 22.99 -3.45
N LEU A 93 -11.75 23.27 -4.38
CA LEU A 93 -10.31 23.42 -4.22
C LEU A 93 -9.86 24.71 -4.90
N GLU A 94 -8.99 25.46 -4.23
CA GLU A 94 -8.40 26.65 -4.84
C GLU A 94 -7.37 26.24 -5.89
N SER A 95 -7.69 26.47 -7.15
CA SER A 95 -6.77 26.27 -8.28
C SER A 95 -5.67 27.35 -8.27
N ASP A 96 -4.46 26.99 -8.73
CA ASP A 96 -3.48 28.00 -9.11
C ASP A 96 -4.01 28.79 -10.32
N LYS A 97 -3.29 29.86 -10.70
CA LYS A 97 -3.62 30.69 -11.86
C LYS A 97 -2.48 30.67 -12.86
N SER A 98 -2.84 30.56 -14.14
CA SER A 98 -1.94 30.81 -15.26
C SER A 98 -1.63 32.32 -15.37
N SER A 99 -0.66 32.67 -16.21
CA SER A 99 -0.24 34.07 -16.44
C SER A 99 -1.35 34.98 -16.96
N ASP A 100 -2.38 34.39 -17.57
CA ASP A 100 -3.60 35.04 -18.08
C ASP A 100 -4.76 35.05 -17.07
N GLY A 101 -4.54 34.56 -15.85
CA GLY A 101 -5.54 34.53 -14.78
C GLY A 101 -6.54 33.36 -14.87
N ALA A 102 -6.39 32.48 -15.86
CA ALA A 102 -7.19 31.26 -15.97
C ALA A 102 -6.80 30.22 -14.90
N ALA A 103 -7.76 29.39 -14.48
CA ALA A 103 -7.50 28.33 -13.51
C ALA A 103 -6.49 27.30 -14.05
N TYR A 104 -5.51 26.93 -13.23
CA TYR A 104 -4.53 25.91 -13.54
C TYR A 104 -4.26 25.04 -12.30
N ASN A 105 -4.49 23.72 -12.37
CA ASN A 105 -4.40 22.82 -11.21
C ASN A 105 -3.04 22.12 -11.08
N GLY A 106 -1.98 22.70 -11.64
CA GLY A 106 -0.65 22.09 -11.65
C GLY A 106 -0.16 21.71 -10.25
N GLY A 107 -0.19 22.65 -9.30
CA GLY A 107 0.28 22.42 -7.93
C GLY A 107 -0.52 21.32 -7.23
N LEU A 108 -1.85 21.32 -7.39
CA LEU A 108 -2.73 20.31 -6.80
C LEU A 108 -2.42 18.89 -7.34
N PHE A 109 -2.30 18.73 -8.65
CA PHE A 109 -2.05 17.41 -9.26
C PHE A 109 -0.63 16.92 -8.95
N VAL A 110 0.37 17.80 -8.94
CA VAL A 110 1.73 17.46 -8.50
C VAL A 110 1.74 17.02 -7.03
N HIS A 111 1.01 17.73 -6.16
CA HIS A 111 0.85 17.37 -4.76
C HIS A 111 0.23 15.98 -4.60
N ALA A 112 -0.90 15.70 -5.26
CA ALA A 112 -1.56 14.40 -5.20
C ALA A 112 -0.66 13.26 -5.72
N ALA A 113 0.03 13.48 -6.84
CA ALA A 113 0.96 12.49 -7.39
C ALA A 113 2.13 12.22 -6.44
N TRP A 114 2.70 13.27 -5.84
CA TRP A 114 3.76 13.15 -4.85
C TRP A 114 3.30 12.38 -3.62
N GLN A 115 2.16 12.76 -3.01
CA GLN A 115 1.64 12.08 -1.82
C GLN A 115 1.35 10.59 -2.07
N CYS A 116 0.89 10.24 -3.27
CA CYS A 116 0.68 8.84 -3.63
C CYS A 116 2.01 8.06 -3.69
N ALA A 117 3.07 8.65 -4.26
CA ALA A 117 4.34 7.99 -4.50
C ALA A 117 5.32 8.04 -3.30
N SER A 118 5.24 9.07 -2.47
CA SER A 118 6.21 9.39 -1.40
C SER A 118 6.28 8.36 -0.27
N THR A 119 5.31 7.44 -0.20
CA THR A 119 5.29 6.35 0.79
C THR A 119 6.26 5.21 0.46
N PHE A 120 6.86 5.20 -0.73
CA PHE A 120 7.80 4.16 -1.13
C PHE A 120 9.08 4.21 -0.28
N ARG A 121 9.52 3.04 0.17
CA ARG A 121 10.77 2.88 0.90
C ARG A 121 11.57 1.70 0.34
N ILE A 122 12.83 1.96 0.00
CA ILE A 122 13.72 0.96 -0.60
C ILE A 122 14.16 -0.13 0.40
N THR A 123 14.03 0.14 1.71
CA THR A 123 14.48 -0.77 2.77
C THR A 123 13.70 -2.08 2.84
N ASP A 124 12.42 -2.07 2.49
CA ASP A 124 11.57 -3.28 2.46
C ASP A 124 10.66 -3.34 1.22
N TYR A 125 10.85 -2.41 0.27
CA TYR A 125 10.09 -2.29 -0.97
C TYR A 125 8.58 -2.16 -0.78
N ALA A 126 8.14 -1.67 0.37
CA ALA A 126 6.74 -1.33 0.63
C ALA A 126 6.41 0.11 0.20
N GLY A 127 5.11 0.39 0.11
CA GLY A 127 4.58 1.71 -0.24
C GLY A 127 4.63 2.00 -1.74
N GLY A 128 4.56 3.29 -2.08
CA GLY A 128 4.45 3.78 -3.44
C GLY A 128 3.01 3.85 -3.93
N CYS A 129 2.85 4.34 -5.16
CA CYS A 129 1.52 4.67 -5.71
C CYS A 129 0.81 3.47 -6.36
N ASN A 130 1.51 2.35 -6.60
CA ASN A 130 0.89 1.17 -7.19
C ASN A 130 -0.18 0.58 -6.24
N GLY A 131 -1.39 0.36 -6.75
CA GLY A 131 -2.58 0.01 -5.97
C GLY A 131 -3.39 1.20 -5.45
N ALA A 132 -2.91 2.44 -5.66
CA ALA A 132 -3.60 3.68 -5.29
C ALA A 132 -4.15 3.66 -3.85
N LYS A 133 -3.31 3.20 -2.91
CA LYS A 133 -3.66 3.04 -1.49
C LYS A 133 -4.03 4.33 -0.79
N ILE A 134 -3.62 5.47 -1.34
CA ILE A 134 -3.97 6.81 -0.85
C ILE A 134 -5.49 7.06 -0.78
N ARG A 135 -6.28 6.27 -1.53
CA ARG A 135 -7.76 6.30 -1.50
C ARG A 135 -8.39 5.62 -0.29
N PHE A 136 -7.62 4.78 0.41
CA PHE A 136 -8.13 3.91 1.47
C PHE A 136 -7.57 4.31 2.83
N ALA A 137 -8.26 3.91 3.89
CA ALA A 137 -7.74 4.07 5.25
C ALA A 137 -6.46 3.22 5.44
N PRO A 138 -5.46 3.69 6.20
CA PRO A 138 -5.46 4.98 6.91
C PRO A 138 -4.97 6.17 6.06
N GLN A 139 -4.43 5.94 4.85
CA GLN A 139 -3.72 6.98 4.07
C GLN A 139 -4.62 8.15 3.67
N LYS A 140 -5.88 7.89 3.32
CA LYS A 140 -6.85 8.94 2.96
C LYS A 140 -7.12 9.93 4.10
N ASP A 141 -6.90 9.51 5.35
CA ASP A 141 -7.20 10.27 6.57
C ASP A 141 -5.95 10.89 7.20
N TRP A 142 -4.77 10.74 6.57
CA TRP A 142 -3.55 11.34 7.09
C TRP A 142 -3.60 12.87 6.97
N PRO A 143 -3.23 13.62 8.02
CA PRO A 143 -3.22 15.10 7.97
C PRO A 143 -2.40 15.67 6.81
N ILE A 144 -1.32 15.00 6.41
CA ILE A 144 -0.46 15.42 5.29
C ILE A 144 -1.10 15.23 3.90
N ASN A 145 -2.14 14.41 3.81
CA ASN A 145 -2.90 14.12 2.58
C ASN A 145 -4.20 14.93 2.49
N ALA A 146 -4.40 15.94 3.35
CA ALA A 146 -5.61 16.75 3.35
C ALA A 146 -5.88 17.37 1.96
N GLY A 147 -7.09 17.19 1.44
CA GLY A 147 -7.51 17.71 0.14
C GLY A 147 -7.18 16.82 -1.06
N VAL A 148 -6.37 15.77 -0.89
CA VAL A 148 -6.09 14.80 -1.96
C VAL A 148 -7.35 14.00 -2.33
N ASP A 149 -8.21 13.71 -1.36
CA ASP A 149 -9.52 13.05 -1.54
C ASP A 149 -10.39 13.77 -2.58
N LYS A 150 -10.43 15.10 -2.52
CA LYS A 150 -11.16 15.94 -3.48
C LYS A 150 -10.58 15.85 -4.89
N ILE A 151 -9.25 15.78 -5.02
CA ILE A 151 -8.57 15.63 -6.32
C ILE A 151 -8.88 14.25 -6.91
N ILE A 152 -8.80 13.21 -6.08
CA ILE A 152 -9.14 11.84 -6.48
C ILE A 152 -10.60 11.75 -6.96
N ALA A 153 -11.54 12.38 -6.27
CA ALA A 153 -12.95 12.38 -6.66
C ALA A 153 -13.18 12.97 -8.07
N VAL A 154 -12.34 13.91 -8.53
CA VAL A 154 -12.39 14.43 -9.90
C VAL A 154 -11.77 13.44 -10.88
N LEU A 155 -10.66 12.80 -10.50
CA LEU A 155 -10.00 11.79 -11.34
C LEU A 155 -10.86 10.53 -11.56
N GLU A 156 -11.72 10.18 -10.60
CA GLU A 156 -12.61 9.02 -10.69
C GLU A 156 -13.84 9.25 -11.60
N GLN A 157 -14.05 10.49 -12.06
CA GLN A 157 -15.12 10.82 -13.01
C GLN A 157 -14.68 10.72 -14.49
N LEU A 158 -13.40 10.49 -14.74
CA LEU A 158 -12.85 10.22 -16.08
C LEU A 158 -13.17 8.78 -16.52
#